data_AF-A0A672MHL2-F1
#
_entry.id   AF-A0A672MHL2-F1
#
_cell.length_a   1.000
_cell.length_b   1.000
_cell.length_c   1.000
_cell.angle_alpha   90.00
_cell.angle_beta   90.00
_cell.angle_gamma   90.00
#
_symmetry.space_group_name_H-M   'P 1'
#
loop_
_entity.id
_entity.type
_entity.pdbx_description
1 polymer ?
#
loop_
_entity_poly.entity_id
_entity_poly.type
_entity_poly.pdbx_seq_one_letter_code
_entity_poly.pdbx_strand_id
1 'polypeptide(L)'
;DPPHKFGLLVSFCIFRFNLLVLNLRLKRVNSEKLLQDYGKRARKLQGQRLSLEDFAQFLELPASGELRHMFALFDENEDHSMDVREFVVAFSVVCRPAKTLDTIRLAFQMFEAEEDGAITENELMCILRTALGVGELRVSRLFRAIDEEDSGKITFERFREFVDQHPDFAEQYLYSDNTGFGSSSPSHAANGFCADFSPREQKKLD
;
A
#
# COMPACT_ATOMS: atom_id res chain seq x y z
N ASP A 1 19.93 0.30 -25.41
CA ASP A 1 19.15 0.57 -24.18
C ASP A 1 18.77 -0.73 -23.50
N PRO A 2 19.05 -0.92 -22.19
CA PRO A 2 18.47 -2.05 -21.50
C PRO A 2 17.31 -1.60 -20.57
N PRO A 3 16.09 -2.14 -20.77
CA PRO A 3 14.93 -1.97 -19.89
C PRO A 3 15.06 -2.72 -18.55
N HIS A 4 16.26 -3.20 -18.19
CA HIS A 4 16.49 -4.02 -17.00
C HIS A 4 16.86 -3.23 -15.73
N LYS A 5 17.01 -1.90 -15.82
CA LYS A 5 17.38 -1.07 -14.66
C LYS A 5 16.24 -0.81 -13.68
N PHE A 6 14.97 -0.92 -14.09
CA PHE A 6 13.83 -0.61 -13.22
C PHE A 6 13.47 -1.73 -12.23
N GLY A 7 13.58 -3.00 -12.62
CA GLY A 7 13.25 -4.13 -11.74
C GLY A 7 14.26 -4.37 -10.58
N LEU A 8 15.53 -3.99 -10.77
CA LEU A 8 16.59 -4.14 -9.76
C LEU A 8 16.56 -3.05 -8.67
N LEU A 9 16.06 -1.86 -8.99
CA LEU A 9 15.94 -0.75 -8.04
C LEU A 9 14.86 -1.05 -6.98
N VAL A 10 13.71 -1.60 -7.39
CA VAL A 10 12.61 -1.90 -6.46
C VAL A 10 13.03 -2.97 -5.43
N SER A 11 13.72 -4.04 -5.84
CA SER A 11 14.21 -5.09 -4.91
C SER A 11 15.26 -4.58 -3.91
N PHE A 12 16.16 -3.69 -4.35
CA PHE A 12 17.17 -3.09 -3.45
C PHE A 12 16.53 -2.07 -2.50
N CYS A 13 15.55 -1.30 -2.96
CA CYS A 13 14.78 -0.35 -2.14
C CYS A 13 13.95 -1.07 -1.09
N ILE A 14 13.34 -2.21 -1.42
CA ILE A 14 12.63 -3.07 -0.48
C ILE A 14 13.59 -3.69 0.55
N PHE A 15 14.76 -4.18 0.12
CA PHE A 15 15.77 -4.68 1.06
C PHE A 15 16.26 -3.57 1.99
N ARG A 16 16.51 -2.35 1.47
CA ARG A 16 16.93 -1.20 2.28
C ARG A 16 15.83 -0.70 3.21
N PHE A 17 14.57 -0.69 2.77
CA PHE A 17 13.42 -0.37 3.59
C PHE A 17 13.27 -1.40 4.72
N ASN A 18 13.32 -2.70 4.40
CA ASN A 18 13.35 -3.77 5.39
C ASN A 18 14.52 -3.62 6.36
N LEU A 19 15.73 -3.36 5.87
CA LEU A 19 16.94 -3.17 6.69
C LEU A 19 16.82 -1.95 7.60
N LEU A 20 16.17 -0.87 7.15
CA LEU A 20 15.94 0.32 7.97
C LEU A 20 14.88 0.06 9.04
N VAL A 21 13.77 -0.56 8.70
CA VAL A 21 12.73 -0.98 9.67
C VAL A 21 13.33 -1.90 10.76
N LEU A 22 14.27 -2.77 10.39
CA LEU A 22 15.02 -3.63 11.31
C LEU A 22 16.02 -2.82 12.17
N ASN A 23 16.69 -1.80 11.61
CA ASN A 23 17.68 -0.94 12.29
C ASN A 23 17.08 0.17 13.15
N LEU A 24 15.86 0.62 12.88
CA LEU A 24 15.11 1.60 13.69
C LEU A 24 14.65 1.04 15.06
N ARG A 25 15.12 -0.15 15.46
CA ARG A 25 14.81 -0.81 16.74
C ARG A 25 13.31 -1.01 17.01
N LEU A 26 12.48 -0.96 15.96
CA LEU A 26 11.02 -1.14 16.04
C LEU A 26 10.63 -2.56 16.46
N LYS A 27 11.57 -3.52 16.44
CA LYS A 27 11.40 -4.90 16.95
C LYS A 27 11.01 -5.00 18.43
N ARG A 28 11.23 -3.98 19.26
CA ARG A 28 10.79 -3.99 20.68
C ARG A 28 9.42 -3.36 20.90
N VAL A 29 8.91 -2.63 19.91
CA VAL A 29 7.60 -1.98 19.97
C VAL A 29 6.57 -2.98 19.43
N ASN A 30 5.41 -3.04 20.07
CA ASN A 30 4.28 -3.76 19.49
C ASN A 30 3.94 -3.11 18.14
N SER A 31 4.32 -3.75 17.04
CA SER A 31 4.17 -3.22 15.68
C SER A 31 2.72 -2.85 15.36
N GLU A 32 1.75 -3.53 15.96
CA GLU A 32 0.34 -3.19 15.82
C GLU A 32 0.03 -1.83 16.45
N LYS A 33 0.44 -1.61 17.71
CA LYS A 33 0.23 -0.32 18.38
C LYS A 33 0.92 0.82 17.64
N LEU A 34 2.14 0.58 17.16
CA LEU A 34 2.88 1.56 16.37
C LEU A 34 2.18 1.91 15.06
N LEU A 35 1.71 0.92 14.31
CA LEU A 35 0.96 1.12 13.06
C LEU A 35 -0.33 1.90 13.31
N GLN A 36 -1.05 1.60 14.39
CA GLN A 36 -2.25 2.33 14.79
C GLN A 36 -1.93 3.79 15.14
N ASP A 37 -0.85 4.05 15.87
CA ASP A 37 -0.43 5.40 16.23
C ASP A 37 0.04 6.19 15.00
N TYR A 38 0.79 5.56 14.09
CA TYR A 38 1.16 6.15 12.80
C TYR A 38 -0.05 6.45 11.93
N GLY A 39 -1.00 5.52 11.82
CA GLY A 39 -2.24 5.70 11.06
C GLY A 39 -3.07 6.88 11.58
N LYS A 40 -3.23 6.99 12.90
CA LYS A 40 -3.94 8.12 13.52
C LYS A 40 -3.28 9.47 13.25
N ARG A 41 -1.94 9.53 13.33
CA ARG A 41 -1.20 10.77 13.04
C ARG A 41 -1.26 11.12 11.55
N ALA A 42 -1.16 10.12 10.67
CA ALA A 42 -1.27 10.32 9.22
C ALA A 42 -2.68 10.81 8.81
N ARG A 43 -3.76 10.24 9.38
CA ARG A 43 -5.14 10.70 9.14
C ARG A 43 -5.32 12.18 9.48
N LYS A 44 -4.74 12.64 10.60
CA LYS A 44 -4.81 14.04 11.05
C LYS A 44 -4.17 15.03 10.07
N LEU A 45 -3.27 14.57 9.21
CA LEU A 45 -2.65 15.41 8.18
C LEU A 45 -3.56 15.60 6.96
N GLN A 46 -4.67 14.85 6.85
CA GLN A 46 -5.69 15.03 5.81
C GLN A 46 -5.11 15.11 4.38
N GLY A 47 -4.09 14.27 4.09
CA GLY A 47 -3.42 14.22 2.80
C GLY A 47 -2.40 15.33 2.54
N GLN A 48 -2.08 16.16 3.54
CA GLN A 48 -0.95 17.08 3.47
C GLN A 48 0.35 16.31 3.19
N ARG A 49 1.04 16.71 2.13
CA ARG A 49 2.35 16.16 1.77
C ARG A 49 3.43 16.73 2.69
N LEU A 50 4.34 15.88 3.14
CA LEU A 50 5.40 16.21 4.08
C LEU A 50 6.74 16.37 3.37
N SER A 51 7.54 17.35 3.81
CA SER A 51 8.96 17.46 3.45
C SER A 51 9.79 16.35 4.13
N LEU A 52 11.07 16.21 3.76
CA LEU A 52 11.98 15.27 4.44
C LEU A 52 12.09 15.59 5.94
N GLU A 53 12.17 16.87 6.29
CA GLU A 53 12.27 17.34 7.66
C GLU A 53 11.00 17.00 8.46
N ASP A 54 9.83 17.24 7.88
CA ASP A 54 8.55 16.91 8.52
C ASP A 54 8.33 15.40 8.62
N PHE A 55 8.78 14.63 7.64
CA PHE A 55 8.77 13.17 7.69
C PHE A 55 9.69 12.63 8.80
N ALA A 56 10.87 13.23 8.98
CA ALA A 56 11.78 12.92 10.08
C ALA A 56 11.14 13.22 11.44
N GLN A 57 10.49 14.38 11.57
CA GLN A 57 9.73 14.73 12.76
C GLN A 57 8.56 13.77 13.01
N PHE A 58 7.84 13.38 11.95
CA PHE A 58 6.77 12.39 12.04
C PHE A 58 7.30 11.07 12.61
N LEU A 59 8.45 10.57 12.14
CA LEU A 59 9.02 9.33 12.68
C LEU A 59 9.74 9.48 14.02
N GLU A 60 9.89 10.71 14.53
CA GLU A 60 10.70 11.04 15.71
C GLU A 60 12.16 10.60 15.54
N LEU A 61 12.70 10.84 14.33
CA LEU A 61 14.06 10.46 13.93
C LEU A 61 14.83 11.67 13.39
N PRO A 62 16.17 11.65 13.46
CA PRO A 62 16.96 12.64 12.74
C PRO A 62 16.85 12.45 11.23
N ALA A 63 16.94 13.54 10.47
CA ALA A 63 17.00 13.54 8.99
C ALA A 63 18.32 12.95 8.48
N SER A 64 18.48 11.63 8.62
CA SER A 64 19.70 10.92 8.25
C SER A 64 19.76 10.63 6.74
N GLY A 65 20.93 10.21 6.26
CA GLY A 65 21.09 9.80 4.87
C GLY A 65 20.20 8.61 4.50
N GLU A 66 19.95 7.71 5.44
CA GLU A 66 19.04 6.59 5.25
C GLU A 66 17.58 7.03 5.17
N LEU A 67 17.17 7.98 6.01
CA LEU A 67 15.82 8.52 5.95
C LEU A 67 15.57 9.27 4.64
N ARG A 68 16.58 9.99 4.13
CA ARG A 68 16.52 10.61 2.79
C ARG A 68 16.34 9.57 1.69
N HIS A 69 17.04 8.44 1.74
CA HIS A 69 16.83 7.36 0.76
C HIS A 69 15.43 6.73 0.86
N MET A 70 14.87 6.63 2.06
CA MET A 70 13.51 6.13 2.26
C MET A 70 12.47 7.12 1.73
N PHE A 71 12.65 8.40 2.03
CA PHE A 71 11.80 9.48 1.52
C PHE A 71 11.73 9.49 0.00
N ALA A 72 12.88 9.33 -0.66
CA ALA A 72 12.98 9.26 -2.13
C ALA A 72 12.22 8.08 -2.76
N LEU A 73 11.73 7.11 -1.98
CA LEU A 73 10.86 6.04 -2.49
C LEU A 73 9.41 6.50 -2.68
N PHE A 74 9.01 7.59 -2.03
CA PHE A 74 7.65 8.11 -2.03
C PHE A 74 7.54 9.51 -2.67
N ASP A 75 8.67 10.16 -2.97
CA ASP A 75 8.77 11.41 -3.74
C ASP A 75 8.79 11.10 -5.25
N GLU A 76 7.68 10.58 -5.78
CA GLU A 76 7.59 10.11 -7.18
C GLU A 76 7.72 11.24 -8.21
N ASN A 77 7.32 12.46 -7.85
CA ASN A 77 7.31 13.62 -8.73
C ASN A 77 8.51 14.56 -8.51
N GLU A 78 9.46 14.15 -7.68
CA GLU A 78 10.67 14.91 -7.34
C GLU A 78 10.36 16.36 -6.86
N ASP A 79 9.21 16.54 -6.20
CA ASP A 79 8.79 17.84 -5.65
C ASP A 79 9.26 18.05 -4.21
N HIS A 80 10.05 17.12 -3.68
CA HIS A 80 10.55 17.10 -2.32
C HIS A 80 9.44 17.02 -1.27
N SER A 81 8.34 16.34 -1.62
CA SER A 81 7.25 16.06 -0.70
C SER A 81 6.72 14.64 -0.89
N MET A 82 6.10 14.07 0.14
CA MET A 82 5.47 12.74 0.08
C MET A 82 4.16 12.70 0.84
N ASP A 83 3.23 11.84 0.43
CA ASP A 83 2.08 11.51 1.28
C ASP A 83 2.49 10.46 2.32
N VAL A 84 2.54 10.86 3.59
CA VAL A 84 2.98 9.96 4.66
C VAL A 84 2.07 8.75 4.84
N ARG A 85 0.82 8.80 4.35
CA ARG A 85 -0.09 7.65 4.35
C ARG A 85 0.48 6.51 3.50
N GLU A 86 1.16 6.81 2.40
CA GLU A 86 1.83 5.80 1.56
C GLU A 86 2.94 5.08 2.35
N PHE A 87 3.73 5.82 3.12
CA PHE A 87 4.72 5.21 4.01
C PHE A 87 4.07 4.27 5.03
N VAL A 88 2.97 4.68 5.67
CA VAL A 88 2.30 3.83 6.69
C VAL A 88 1.74 2.56 6.06
N VAL A 89 1.18 2.63 4.85
CA VAL A 89 0.71 1.47 4.10
C VAL A 89 1.87 0.53 3.78
N ALA A 90 2.95 1.03 3.17
CA ALA A 90 4.13 0.23 2.83
C ALA A 90 4.77 -0.40 4.08
N PHE A 91 4.85 0.37 5.16
CA PHE A 91 5.36 -0.10 6.46
C PHE A 91 4.47 -1.20 7.05
N SER A 92 3.14 -1.09 6.93
CA SER A 92 2.20 -2.13 7.35
C SER A 92 2.41 -3.43 6.59
N VAL A 93 2.60 -3.38 5.26
CA VAL A 93 2.87 -4.57 4.45
C VAL A 93 4.14 -5.27 4.92
N VAL A 94 5.19 -4.50 5.21
CA VAL A 94 6.47 -5.04 5.72
C VAL A 94 6.34 -5.65 7.10
N CYS A 95 5.59 -5.03 8.00
CA CYS A 95 5.35 -5.57 9.34
C CYS A 95 4.41 -6.78 9.34
N ARG A 96 3.51 -6.89 8.35
CA ARG A 96 2.39 -7.84 8.34
C ARG A 96 2.16 -8.45 6.94
N PRO A 97 3.15 -9.15 6.34
CA PRO A 97 3.08 -9.59 4.93
C PRO A 97 1.96 -10.58 4.64
N ALA A 98 1.45 -11.31 5.65
CA ALA A 98 0.32 -12.24 5.52
C ALA A 98 -1.05 -11.61 5.83
N LYS A 99 -1.12 -10.29 6.09
CA LYS A 99 -2.33 -9.59 6.51
C LYS A 99 -2.65 -8.41 5.57
N THR A 100 -2.77 -8.72 4.29
CA THR A 100 -3.06 -7.72 3.24
C THR A 100 -4.37 -6.98 3.53
N LEU A 101 -5.43 -7.69 3.91
CA LEU A 101 -6.72 -7.05 4.22
C LEU A 101 -6.65 -6.12 5.45
N ASP A 102 -5.86 -6.47 6.48
CA ASP A 102 -5.62 -5.58 7.64
C ASP A 102 -4.82 -4.32 7.24
N THR A 103 -3.92 -4.44 6.25
CA THR A 103 -3.20 -3.31 5.68
C THR A 103 -4.15 -2.39 4.91
N ILE A 104 -5.00 -2.96 4.06
CA ILE A 104 -5.99 -2.19 3.30
C ILE A 104 -6.98 -1.51 4.24
N ARG A 105 -7.46 -2.21 5.28
CA ARG A 105 -8.32 -1.62 6.31
C ARG A 105 -7.66 -0.42 7.00
N LEU A 106 -6.40 -0.56 7.40
CA LEU A 106 -5.64 0.55 7.98
C LEU A 106 -5.53 1.72 7.00
N ALA A 107 -5.37 1.43 5.71
CA ALA A 107 -5.34 2.44 4.66
C ALA A 107 -6.68 3.17 4.53
N PHE A 108 -7.81 2.46 4.42
CA PHE A 108 -9.14 3.08 4.41
C PHE A 108 -9.33 4.02 5.61
N GLN A 109 -8.94 3.60 6.81
CA GLN A 109 -9.01 4.46 8.01
C GLN A 109 -8.18 5.75 7.92
N MET A 110 -7.17 5.84 7.05
CA MET A 110 -6.37 7.05 6.84
C MET A 110 -6.87 7.92 5.69
N PHE A 111 -7.57 7.34 4.72
CA PHE A 111 -8.01 8.00 3.50
C PHE A 111 -9.50 8.38 3.50
N GLU A 112 -10.33 7.63 4.24
CA GLU A 112 -11.78 7.83 4.26
C GLU A 112 -12.15 9.25 4.72
N ALA A 113 -13.17 9.82 4.06
CA ALA A 113 -13.74 11.09 4.48
C ALA A 113 -14.51 10.92 5.81
N GLU A 114 -14.47 11.96 6.65
CA GLU A 114 -15.10 11.92 7.98
C GLU A 114 -16.63 11.87 7.93
N GLU A 115 -17.23 12.34 6.85
CA GLU A 115 -18.70 12.44 6.69
C GLU A 115 -19.35 11.09 6.41
N ASP A 116 -18.76 10.29 5.53
CA ASP A 116 -19.36 9.06 5.00
C ASP A 116 -18.50 7.80 5.20
N GLY A 117 -17.26 7.94 5.67
CA GLY A 117 -16.35 6.80 5.81
C GLY A 117 -15.96 6.17 4.47
N ALA A 118 -16.08 6.91 3.37
CA ALA A 118 -15.82 6.42 2.03
C ALA A 118 -14.57 7.06 1.41
N ILE A 119 -13.99 6.38 0.43
CA ILE A 119 -12.86 6.85 -0.37
C ILE A 119 -13.26 6.96 -1.85
N THR A 120 -12.56 7.84 -2.55
CA THR A 120 -12.68 8.03 -4.00
C THR A 120 -11.83 7.02 -4.79
N GLU A 121 -12.03 6.97 -6.10
CA GLU A 121 -11.25 6.11 -7.01
C GLU A 121 -9.74 6.38 -6.92
N ASN A 122 -9.35 7.66 -6.89
CA ASN A 122 -7.94 8.07 -6.81
C ASN A 122 -7.29 7.61 -5.50
N GLU A 123 -8.04 7.62 -4.39
CA GLU A 123 -7.57 7.17 -3.09
C GLU A 123 -7.42 5.64 -3.07
N LEU A 124 -8.38 4.91 -3.63
CA LEU A 124 -8.25 3.46 -3.80
C LEU A 124 -7.02 3.10 -4.63
N MET A 125 -6.77 3.83 -5.73
CA MET A 125 -5.58 3.65 -6.57
C MET A 125 -4.31 3.83 -5.75
N CYS A 126 -4.20 4.91 -4.98
CA CYS A 126 -3.04 5.19 -4.13
C CYS A 126 -2.79 4.07 -3.10
N ILE A 127 -3.85 3.61 -2.43
CA ILE A 127 -3.81 2.52 -1.45
C ILE A 127 -3.28 1.23 -2.09
N LEU A 128 -3.89 0.78 -3.20
CA LEU A 128 -3.55 -0.50 -3.82
C LEU A 128 -2.18 -0.45 -4.49
N ARG A 129 -1.84 0.65 -5.15
CA ARG A 129 -0.52 0.88 -5.75
C ARG A 129 0.59 0.72 -4.71
N THR A 130 0.42 1.38 -3.57
CA THR A 130 1.38 1.35 -2.48
C THR A 130 1.46 -0.03 -1.83
N ALA A 131 0.32 -0.66 -1.56
CA ALA A 131 0.26 -1.97 -0.94
C ALA A 131 0.88 -3.07 -1.81
N LEU A 132 0.76 -2.96 -3.14
CA LEU A 132 1.32 -3.88 -4.12
C LEU A 132 2.78 -3.53 -4.51
N GLY A 133 3.23 -2.32 -4.20
CA GLY A 133 4.58 -1.84 -4.55
C GLY A 133 4.79 -1.73 -6.07
N VAL A 134 3.75 -1.29 -6.79
CA VAL A 134 3.78 -1.11 -8.26
C VAL A 134 3.81 0.39 -8.60
N GLY A 135 4.44 0.76 -9.73
CA GLY A 135 4.55 2.18 -10.13
C GLY A 135 3.28 2.73 -10.77
N GLU A 136 2.61 1.94 -11.61
CA GLU A 136 1.34 2.30 -12.24
C GLU A 136 0.30 1.22 -11.97
N LEU A 137 -0.92 1.63 -11.62
CA LEU A 137 -2.04 0.75 -11.38
C LEU A 137 -3.33 1.43 -11.84
N ARG A 138 -4.15 0.75 -12.64
CA ARG A 138 -5.49 1.21 -12.98
C ARG A 138 -6.50 0.46 -12.13
N VAL A 139 -7.36 1.21 -11.44
CA VAL A 139 -8.39 0.64 -10.55
C VAL A 139 -9.81 0.91 -11.02
N SER A 140 -10.01 1.65 -12.13
CA SER A 140 -11.35 2.09 -12.58
C SER A 140 -12.34 0.94 -12.78
N ARG A 141 -11.87 -0.20 -13.30
CA ARG A 141 -12.71 -1.40 -13.48
C ARG A 141 -13.12 -2.01 -12.15
N LEU A 142 -12.19 -2.11 -11.20
CA LEU A 142 -12.46 -2.59 -9.85
C LEU A 142 -13.41 -1.64 -9.11
N PHE A 143 -13.12 -0.34 -9.16
CA PHE A 143 -13.90 0.69 -8.48
C PHE A 143 -15.35 0.68 -8.95
N ARG A 144 -15.57 0.70 -10.26
CA ARG A 144 -16.93 0.62 -10.85
C ARG A 144 -17.66 -0.68 -10.54
N ALA A 145 -16.94 -1.79 -10.34
CA ALA A 145 -17.55 -3.05 -9.95
C ALA A 145 -18.04 -3.03 -8.49
N ILE A 146 -17.45 -2.19 -7.64
CA ILE A 146 -17.83 -2.04 -6.23
C ILE A 146 -18.87 -0.92 -6.06
N ASP A 147 -18.71 0.19 -6.78
CA ASP A 147 -19.60 1.36 -6.77
C ASP A 147 -20.81 1.17 -7.72
N GLU A 148 -21.62 0.15 -7.45
CA GLU A 148 -22.79 -0.18 -8.27
C GLU A 148 -23.83 0.94 -8.34
N GLU A 149 -23.86 1.81 -7.33
CA GLU A 149 -24.80 2.93 -7.20
C GLU A 149 -24.30 4.21 -7.87
N ASP A 150 -23.11 4.18 -8.49
CA ASP A 150 -22.46 5.33 -9.15
C ASP A 150 -22.36 6.56 -8.22
N SER A 151 -22.01 6.29 -6.96
CA SER A 151 -21.88 7.31 -5.93
C SER A 151 -20.58 8.11 -6.04
N GLY A 152 -19.60 7.57 -6.78
CA GLY A 152 -18.24 8.09 -6.89
C GLY A 152 -17.35 7.78 -5.67
N LYS A 153 -17.83 6.98 -4.72
CA LYS A 153 -17.14 6.64 -3.47
C LYS A 153 -17.42 5.21 -3.03
N ILE A 154 -16.47 4.58 -2.32
CA ILE A 154 -16.66 3.24 -1.74
C ILE A 154 -16.20 3.19 -0.28
N THR A 155 -16.89 2.41 0.54
CA THR A 155 -16.47 2.12 1.92
C THR A 155 -15.63 0.85 1.98
N PHE A 156 -14.92 0.64 3.09
CA PHE A 156 -14.14 -0.59 3.30
C PHE A 156 -15.03 -1.83 3.31
N GLU A 157 -16.25 -1.72 3.84
CA GLU A 157 -17.21 -2.82 3.92
C GLU A 157 -17.60 -3.31 2.53
N ARG A 158 -17.91 -2.40 1.61
CA ARG A 158 -18.23 -2.73 0.20
C ARG A 158 -17.03 -3.36 -0.50
N PHE A 159 -15.84 -2.81 -0.30
CA PHE A 159 -14.61 -3.40 -0.84
C PHE A 159 -14.38 -4.82 -0.32
N ARG A 160 -14.52 -5.04 0.99
CA ARG A 160 -14.36 -6.37 1.60
C ARG A 160 -15.38 -7.37 1.09
N GLU A 161 -16.65 -6.99 1.05
CA GLU A 161 -17.73 -7.85 0.54
C GLU A 161 -17.47 -8.29 -0.90
N PHE A 162 -16.97 -7.37 -1.74
CA PHE A 162 -16.58 -7.69 -3.10
C PHE A 162 -15.40 -8.68 -3.15
N VAL A 163 -14.34 -8.45 -2.37
CA VAL A 163 -13.17 -9.34 -2.33
C VAL A 163 -13.53 -10.75 -1.83
N ASP A 164 -14.43 -10.84 -0.85
CA ASP A 164 -14.89 -12.13 -0.32
C ASP A 164 -15.71 -12.91 -1.37
N GLN A 165 -16.45 -12.22 -2.24
CA GLN A 165 -17.23 -12.83 -3.34
C GLN A 165 -16.39 -13.12 -4.59
N HIS A 166 -15.29 -12.39 -4.79
CA HIS A 166 -14.41 -12.48 -5.95
C HIS A 166 -12.95 -12.74 -5.54
N PRO A 167 -12.58 -13.98 -5.11
CA PRO A 167 -11.22 -14.29 -4.66
C PRO A 167 -10.13 -14.03 -5.71
N ASP A 168 -10.50 -14.03 -7.00
CA ASP A 168 -9.62 -13.77 -8.14
C ASP A 168 -9.75 -12.35 -8.71
N PHE A 169 -10.32 -11.41 -7.95
CA PHE A 169 -10.56 -10.05 -8.43
C PHE A 169 -9.28 -9.34 -8.93
N ALA A 170 -8.12 -9.62 -8.33
CA ALA A 170 -6.87 -8.99 -8.74
C ALA A 170 -6.54 -9.31 -10.20
N GLU A 171 -6.65 -10.58 -10.61
CA GLU A 171 -6.42 -11.00 -12.00
C GLU A 171 -7.47 -10.41 -12.95
N GLN A 172 -8.75 -10.43 -12.53
CA GLN A 172 -9.84 -9.99 -13.38
C GLN A 172 -9.89 -8.46 -13.57
N TYR A 173 -9.59 -7.69 -12.52
CA TYR A 173 -9.85 -6.25 -12.49
C TYR A 173 -8.58 -5.38 -12.43
N LEU A 174 -7.45 -5.90 -11.95
CA LEU A 174 -6.20 -5.13 -11.84
C LEU A 174 -5.22 -5.43 -12.99
N TYR A 175 -5.16 -6.68 -13.47
CA TYR A 175 -4.13 -7.10 -14.44
C TYR A 175 -4.62 -7.36 -15.88
N SER A 176 -5.93 -7.36 -16.10
CA SER A 176 -6.52 -7.78 -17.38
C SER A 176 -6.19 -6.89 -18.59
N ASP A 177 -5.74 -5.64 -18.39
CA ASP A 177 -5.35 -4.71 -19.47
C ASP A 177 -3.85 -4.72 -19.83
N ASN A 178 -3.01 -5.48 -19.12
CA ASN A 178 -1.55 -5.51 -19.39
C ASN A 178 -1.14 -6.61 -20.40
N THR A 179 -2.09 -7.30 -21.02
CA THR A 179 -1.88 -8.40 -21.97
C THR A 179 -1.75 -7.92 -23.42
N GLY A 180 -0.91 -6.92 -23.65
CA GLY A 180 -0.40 -6.60 -24.98
C GLY A 180 0.97 -7.25 -25.18
N PHE A 181 0.99 -8.41 -25.85
CA PHE A 181 2.18 -9.13 -26.34
C PHE A 181 2.81 -10.18 -25.40
N GLY A 182 2.68 -11.45 -25.80
CA GLY A 182 3.55 -12.55 -25.36
C GLY A 182 2.93 -13.46 -24.28
N SER A 183 2.57 -14.67 -24.67
CA SER A 183 2.18 -15.73 -23.75
C SER A 183 3.32 -16.07 -22.79
N SER A 184 3.15 -15.72 -21.52
CA SER A 184 3.69 -16.48 -20.40
C SER A 184 2.72 -16.30 -19.25
N SER A 185 2.04 -17.37 -18.85
CA SER A 185 1.34 -17.45 -17.59
C SER A 185 2.25 -16.89 -16.48
N PRO A 186 1.78 -16.01 -15.58
CA PRO A 186 2.58 -15.61 -14.45
C PRO A 186 2.63 -16.81 -13.49
N SER A 187 3.60 -17.70 -13.74
CA SER A 187 4.04 -18.65 -12.74
C SER A 187 4.45 -17.86 -11.51
N HIS A 188 3.75 -18.09 -10.40
CA HIS A 188 4.18 -17.87 -9.02
C HIS A 188 5.32 -16.86 -8.81
N ALA A 189 4.96 -15.72 -8.21
CA ALA A 189 5.87 -14.80 -7.54
C ALA A 189 6.94 -14.15 -8.45
N ALA A 190 6.56 -13.04 -9.09
CA ALA A 190 7.50 -11.98 -9.38
C ALA A 190 7.23 -10.85 -8.39
N ASN A 191 8.15 -10.66 -7.44
CA ASN A 191 8.12 -9.73 -6.30
C ASN A 191 7.39 -10.31 -5.08
N GLY A 192 8.17 -10.69 -4.05
CA GLY A 192 7.72 -11.30 -2.79
C GLY A 192 6.86 -10.41 -1.88
N PHE A 193 5.95 -9.63 -2.45
CA PHE A 193 4.83 -9.01 -1.76
C PHE A 193 3.57 -9.79 -2.09
N CYS A 194 2.87 -10.18 -1.03
CA CYS A 194 1.83 -11.18 -1.04
C CYS A 194 0.68 -10.79 -1.99
N ALA A 195 0.63 -11.41 -3.17
CA ALA A 195 -0.51 -11.34 -4.08
C ALA A 195 -1.67 -12.24 -3.63
N ASP A 196 -1.59 -12.85 -2.44
CA ASP A 196 -2.65 -13.71 -1.92
C ASP A 196 -3.69 -12.83 -1.21
N PHE A 197 -4.66 -12.34 -1.99
CA PHE A 197 -5.87 -11.69 -1.48
C PHE A 197 -6.91 -12.69 -0.97
N SER A 198 -6.62 -14.00 -1.03
CA SER A 198 -7.57 -15.02 -0.60
C SER A 198 -7.85 -14.89 0.90
N PRO A 199 -9.12 -14.87 1.33
CA PRO A 199 -9.46 -15.04 2.73
C PRO A 199 -8.97 -16.43 3.18
N ARG A 200 -7.83 -16.51 3.85
CA ARG A 200 -7.38 -17.78 4.43
C ARG A 200 -8.25 -18.08 5.63
N GLU A 201 -9.24 -18.95 5.44
CA GLU A 201 -10.05 -19.49 6.51
C GLU A 201 -9.14 -20.03 7.62
N GLN A 202 -9.25 -19.44 8.81
CA GLN A 202 -8.65 -19.98 10.02
C GLN A 202 -9.45 -21.22 10.43
N LYS A 203 -9.14 -22.36 9.82
CA LYS A 203 -9.52 -23.66 10.39
C LYS A 203 -8.74 -23.84 11.68
N LYS A 204 -9.41 -23.50 12.77
CA LYS A 204 -9.13 -23.94 14.13
C LYS A 204 -9.00 -25.46 14.08
N LEU A 205 -7.79 -25.99 14.31
CA LEU A 205 -7.62 -27.40 14.62
C LEU A 205 -7.94 -27.55 16.11
N ASP A 206 -8.82 -28.49 16.41
CA ASP A 206 -9.31 -28.84 17.75
C ASP A 206 -8.19 -29.09 18.79
#